data_AF-C1LHP4-F1
#
_entry.id   AF-C1LHP4-F1
#
_cell.length_a   1.000
_cell.length_b   1.000
_cell.length_c   1.000
_cell.angle_alpha   90.00
_cell.angle_beta   90.00
_cell.angle_gamma   90.00
#
_symmetry.space_group_name_H-M   'P 1'
#
loop_
_entity.id
_entity.type
_entity.pdbx_description
1 polymer ?
#
loop_
_entity_poly.entity_id
_entity_poly.type
_entity_poly.pdbx_seq_one_letter_code
_entity_poly.pdbx_strand_id
1 'polypeptide(L)' 'MSTPVLLGLGMIAIGVAGRYFTRKMNVGSIKEIMRISGLSGTNYYRGGFEQNMSRREAALILGVRWFPISSC' A
#
# COMPACT_ATOMS: atom_id res chain seq x y z
N MET A 1 44.30 -13.10 10.80
CA MET A 1 43.04 -13.86 10.58
C MET A 1 41.84 -13.14 11.22
N SER A 2 41.71 -11.82 11.05
CA SER A 2 40.68 -10.99 11.70
C SER A 2 39.64 -10.42 10.72
N THR A 3 39.86 -10.61 9.41
CA THR A 3 38.98 -10.14 8.33
C THR A 3 37.53 -10.65 8.42
N PRO A 4 37.23 -11.94 8.70
CA PRO A 4 35.83 -12.38 8.76
C PRO A 4 35.09 -11.82 9.98
N VAL A 5 35.80 -11.61 11.11
CA VAL A 5 35.22 -11.06 12.34
C VAL A 5 34.86 -9.59 12.14
N LEU A 6 35.74 -8.83 11.50
CA LEU A 6 35.51 -7.41 11.20
C LEU A 6 34.35 -7.23 10.21
N LEU A 7 34.28 -8.08 9.19
CA LEU A 7 33.17 -8.09 8.22
C LEU A 7 31.84 -8.44 8.90
N GLY A 8 31.82 -9.47 9.75
CA GLY A 8 30.62 -9.88 10.48
C GLY A 8 30.09 -8.79 11.41
N LEU A 9 30.98 -8.17 12.20
CA LEU A 9 30.61 -7.07 13.09
C LEU A 9 30.11 -5.84 12.33
N GLY A 10 30.75 -5.49 11.21
CA GLY A 10 30.31 -4.38 10.36
C GLY A 10 28.91 -4.59 9.78
N MET A 11 28.62 -5.79 9.29
CA MET A 11 27.31 -6.14 8.71
C MET A 11 26.19 -6.09 9.77
N ILE A 12 26.48 -6.56 10.99
CA ILE A 12 25.54 -6.47 12.12
C ILE A 12 25.28 -5.02 12.50
N ALA A 13 26.33 -4.18 12.59
CA ALA A 13 26.21 -2.78 12.94
C ALA A 13 25.32 -2.00 11.94
N ILE A 14 25.53 -2.24 10.64
CA ILE A 14 24.72 -1.61 9.57
C ILE A 14 23.26 -2.07 9.64
N GLY A 15 23.01 -3.37 9.84
CA GLY A 15 21.65 -3.91 9.92
C GLY A 15 20.86 -3.38 11.12
N VAL A 16 21.50 -3.28 12.29
CA VAL A 16 20.89 -2.74 13.52
C VAL A 16 20.65 -1.24 13.39
N ALA A 17 21.62 -0.48 12.87
CA ALA A 17 21.46 0.95 12.62
C ALA A 17 20.29 1.20 11.65
N GLY A 18 20.27 0.51 10.51
CA GLY A 18 19.19 0.61 9.53
C GLY A 18 17.81 0.30 10.13
N ARG A 19 17.69 -0.77 10.95
CA ARG A 19 16.43 -1.10 11.64
C ARG A 19 16.02 -0.05 12.67
N TYR A 20 16.97 0.59 13.34
CA TYR A 20 16.68 1.63 14.31
C TYR A 20 16.24 2.93 13.63
N PHE A 21 16.94 3.37 12.59
CA PHE A 21 16.55 4.53 11.78
C PHE A 21 15.17 4.34 11.15
N THR A 22 14.89 3.17 10.58
CA THR A 22 13.57 2.88 9.97
C THR A 22 12.44 2.76 10.98
N ARG A 23 12.70 2.32 12.22
CA ARG A 23 11.70 2.33 13.30
C ARG A 23 11.42 3.74 13.84
N LYS A 24 12.45 4.60 13.86
CA LYS A 24 12.36 5.96 14.39
C LYS A 24 11.85 6.96 13.34
N MET A 25 12.07 6.67 12.06
CA MET A 25 11.40 7.35 10.96
C MET A 25 9.91 6.98 10.99
N ASN A 26 9.09 7.99 11.20
CA ASN A 26 7.65 7.84 11.30
C ASN A 26 7.12 7.10 10.06
N VAL A 27 6.46 5.95 10.26
CA VAL A 27 5.93 5.09 9.18
C VAL A 27 4.98 5.85 8.23
N GLY A 28 4.48 7.02 8.64
CA GLY A 28 3.73 7.96 7.82
C GLY A 28 4.50 8.55 6.63
N SER A 29 5.78 8.93 6.79
CA SER A 29 6.55 9.54 5.70
C SER A 29 7.03 8.52 4.66
N ILE A 30 7.23 7.26 5.07
CA ILE A 30 7.57 6.16 4.16
C ILE A 30 6.37 5.85 3.24
N LYS A 31 5.14 5.92 3.78
CA LYS A 31 3.91 5.75 2.98
C LYS A 31 3.72 6.90 1.98
N GLU A 32 4.05 8.13 2.36
CA GLU A 32 4.06 9.30 1.45
C GLU A 32 5.10 9.16 0.34
N ILE A 33 6.34 8.79 0.68
CA ILE A 33 7.41 8.58 -0.30
C ILE A 33 7.08 7.40 -1.22
N MET A 34 6.48 6.33 -0.69
CA MET A 34 6.01 5.18 -1.48
C MET A 34 4.84 5.53 -2.40
N ARG A 35 3.98 6.47 -2.00
CA ARG A 35 2.93 7.04 -2.87
C ARG A 35 3.52 7.89 -4.00
N ILE A 36 4.54 8.69 -3.71
CA ILE A 36 5.24 9.53 -4.71
C ILE A 36 6.07 8.66 -5.67
N SER A 37 6.59 7.53 -5.20
CA SER A 37 7.46 6.61 -5.97
C SER A 37 6.69 5.64 -6.88
N GLY A 38 5.39 5.86 -7.14
CA GLY A 38 4.63 5.11 -8.15
C GLY A 38 4.30 3.66 -7.82
N LEU A 39 4.66 3.14 -6.63
CA LEU A 39 4.19 1.82 -6.15
C LEU A 39 2.71 1.83 -5.70
N SER A 40 2.00 2.92 -5.96
CA SER A 40 0.55 3.07 -5.76
C SER A 40 -0.23 2.98 -7.09
N GLY A 41 0.40 2.43 -8.14
CA GLY A 41 -0.12 2.40 -9.51
C GLY A 41 -1.12 1.29 -9.85
N THR A 42 -1.51 0.46 -8.88
CA THR A 42 -2.72 -0.35 -9.07
C THR A 42 -3.77 0.21 -8.12
N ASN A 43 -4.76 0.89 -8.70
CA ASN A 43 -6.08 0.95 -8.07
C ASN A 43 -6.52 -0.51 -7.93
N TYR A 44 -6.08 -1.14 -6.85
CA TYR A 44 -6.48 -2.48 -6.47
C TYR A 44 -7.98 -2.37 -6.26
N TYR A 45 -8.74 -2.81 -7.26
CA TYR A 45 -10.18 -2.93 -7.14
C TYR A 45 -10.37 -3.95 -6.02
N ARG A 46 -10.61 -3.45 -4.79
CA ARG A 46 -10.86 -4.30 -3.65
C ARG A 46 -12.14 -5.04 -4.00
N GLY A 47 -12.01 -6.30 -4.41
CA GLY A 47 -13.17 -7.13 -4.72
C GLY A 47 -14.12 -7.12 -3.52
N GLY A 48 -15.40 -7.00 -3.81
CA GLY A 48 -16.45 -6.81 -2.81
C GLY A 48 -17.44 -5.76 -3.29
N PHE A 49 -18.69 -5.91 -2.87
CA PHE A 49 -19.66 -4.82 -2.95
C PHE A 49 -19.33 -3.80 -1.87
N GLU A 50 -19.47 -2.51 -2.19
CA GLU A 50 -19.39 -1.44 -1.21
C GLU A 50 -20.42 -1.72 -0.10
N GLN A 51 -20.05 -1.46 1.16
CA GLN A 51 -20.94 -1.71 2.31
C GLN A 51 -22.26 -0.94 2.19
N ASN A 52 -22.20 0.25 1.57
CA ASN A 52 -23.36 1.00 1.16
C ASN A 52 -23.69 0.66 -0.30
N MET A 53 -24.78 -0.10 -0.51
CA MET A 53 -25.23 -0.55 -1.82
C MET A 53 -25.46 0.64 -2.76
N SER A 54 -24.53 0.85 -3.69
CA SER A 54 -24.66 1.91 -4.69
C SER A 54 -25.69 1.51 -5.76
N ARG A 55 -26.32 2.49 -6.42
CA ARG A 55 -27.34 2.23 -7.47
C ARG A 55 -26.81 1.35 -8.60
N ARG A 56 -25.50 1.43 -8.89
CA ARG A 56 -24.83 0.63 -9.91
C ARG A 56 -24.67 -0.83 -9.47
N GLU A 57 -24.31 -1.06 -8.21
CA GLU A 57 -24.18 -2.40 -7.62
C GLU A 57 -25.53 -3.10 -7.46
N ALA A 58 -26.55 -2.36 -7.02
CA ALA A 58 -27.92 -2.86 -6.92
C ALA A 58 -28.44 -3.35 -8.29
N ALA A 59 -28.18 -2.58 -9.35
CA ALA A 59 -28.55 -2.96 -10.71
C ALA A 59 -27.84 -4.24 -11.19
N LEU A 60 -26.58 -4.42 -10.77
CA LEU A 60 -25.77 -5.60 -11.10
C LEU A 60 -26.29 -6.87 -10.42
N ILE A 61 -26.75 -6.77 -9.17
CA ILE A 61 -27.37 -7.88 -8.43
C ILE A 61 -28.77 -8.21 -8.98
N LEU A 62 -29.55 -7.19 -9.32
CA LEU A 62 -30.91 -7.33 -9.86
C LEU A 62 -30.95 -7.69 -11.36
N GLY A 63 -29.81 -7.67 -12.05
CA GLY A 63 -29.73 -7.94 -13.49
C GLY A 63 -30.42 -6.89 -14.37
N VAL A 64 -30.67 -5.68 -13.83
CA VAL A 64 -31.33 -4.60 -14.56
C VAL A 64 -30.30 -3.66 -15.17
N ARG A 65 -30.57 -3.14 -16.37
CA ARG A 65 -29.68 -2.18 -17.03
C ARG A 65 -29.67 -0.87 -16.26
N TRP A 66 -28.53 -0.50 -15.68
CA TRP A 66 -28.34 0.79 -15.02
C TRP A 66 -28.23 1.90 -16.07
N PHE A 67 -29.31 2.65 -16.26
CA PHE A 67 -29.32 3.89 -17.05
C PHE A 67 -29.32 5.07 -16.07
N PRO A 68 -28.38 6.04 -16.18
CA PRO A 68 -28.39 7.21 -15.31
C PRO A 68 -29.56 8.13 -15.70
N ILE A 69 -30.61 8.15 -14.87
CA ILE A 69 -31.81 8.99 -15.07
C ILE A 69 -31.54 10.48 -14.72
N SER A 70 -30.28 10.86 -14.43
CA SER A 70 -29.92 12.22 -14.01
C SER A 70 -29.47 13.15 -15.14
N SER A 71 -29.95 12.93 -16.37
CA SER A 71 -29.64 13.78 -17.54
C SER A 71 -30.89 14.39 -18.19
N CYS A 72 -31.96 14.62 -17.42
CA CYS A 72 -33.10 15.45 -17.79
C CYS A 72 -33.29 16.58 -16.78
#